data_AF-A0A8T5MFB9-F1
#
_entry.id   AF-A0A8T5MFB9-F1
#
_cell.length_a   1.000
_cell.length_b   1.000
_cell.length_c   1.000
_cell.angle_alpha   90.00
_cell.angle_beta   90.00
_cell.angle_gamma   90.00
#
_symmetry.space_group_name_H-M   'P 1'
#
loop_
_entity.id
_entity.type
_entity.pdbx_description
1 polymer ?
#
loop_
_entity_poly.entity_id
_entity_poly.type
_entity_poly.pdbx_seq_one_letter_code
_entity_poly.pdbx_strand_id
1 'polypeptide(L)'
;MPSQDLIEGLKYALSRGDTLDKAMMTFYNSGYPKAEVEEAASELKSQSPIAPVMPVSMGAPVQQPASPFPSTPHSQFSQVAQSPTAAPIPVASSAPVYQSFPPLQPYGVGARESETTGKIIIVLLAMVLILLFGFLLSIFVFRGQLSEFLTGLLR
;
A
#
# COMPACT_ATOMS: atom_id res chain seq x y z
N MET A 1 13.94 -8.65 10.70
CA MET A 1 13.40 -9.96 10.28
C MET A 1 12.41 -9.65 9.20
N PRO A 2 12.56 -10.20 7.99
CA PRO A 2 11.62 -9.94 6.91
C PRO A 2 10.23 -10.37 7.35
N SER A 3 9.24 -9.58 6.99
CA SER A 3 7.84 -9.82 7.37
C SER A 3 7.41 -11.15 6.76
N GLN A 4 7.09 -12.13 7.61
CA GLN A 4 6.72 -13.49 7.18
C GLN A 4 5.53 -13.46 6.20
N ASP A 5 4.63 -12.50 6.39
CA ASP A 5 3.50 -12.21 5.51
C ASP A 5 3.93 -11.82 4.08
N LEU A 6 5.06 -11.11 3.91
CA LEU A 6 5.61 -10.78 2.58
C LEU A 6 6.11 -12.03 1.86
N ILE A 7 6.79 -12.93 2.58
CA ILE A 7 7.33 -14.16 2.00
C ILE A 7 6.16 -15.06 1.57
N GLU A 8 5.15 -15.23 2.42
CA GLU A 8 3.95 -16.01 2.11
C GLU A 8 3.14 -15.39 0.96
N GLY A 9 3.00 -14.07 0.95
CA GLY A 9 2.33 -13.32 -0.11
C GLY A 9 3.04 -13.43 -1.46
N LEU A 10 4.37 -13.29 -1.49
CA LEU A 10 5.18 -13.51 -2.69
C LEU A 10 5.04 -14.95 -3.17
N LYS A 11 5.15 -15.94 -2.28
CA LYS A 11 4.96 -17.35 -2.61
C LYS A 11 3.58 -17.62 -3.21
N TYR A 12 2.53 -17.02 -2.67
CA TYR A 12 1.16 -17.13 -3.20
C TYR A 12 1.08 -16.55 -4.62
N ALA A 13 1.64 -15.35 -4.86
CA ALA A 13 1.64 -14.72 -6.18
C ALA A 13 2.40 -15.58 -7.22
N LEU A 14 3.57 -16.11 -6.86
CA LEU A 14 4.31 -17.01 -7.74
C LEU A 14 3.51 -18.30 -8.04
N SER A 15 2.81 -18.87 -7.06
CA SER A 15 1.98 -20.07 -7.26
C SER A 15 0.80 -19.83 -8.20
N ARG A 16 0.31 -18.59 -8.29
CA ARG A 16 -0.71 -18.16 -9.24
C ARG A 16 -0.17 -17.98 -10.67
N GLY A 17 1.16 -17.99 -10.83
CA GLY A 17 1.84 -17.82 -12.12
C GLY A 17 2.32 -16.39 -12.39
N ASP A 18 2.27 -15.50 -11.40
CA ASP A 18 2.89 -14.18 -11.53
C ASP A 18 4.42 -14.28 -11.45
N THR A 19 5.11 -13.42 -12.20
CA THR A 19 6.57 -13.31 -12.09
C THR A 19 6.95 -12.68 -10.76
N LEU A 20 8.11 -13.05 -10.20
CA LEU A 20 8.60 -12.48 -8.95
C LEU A 20 8.65 -10.95 -9.02
N ASP A 21 9.13 -10.39 -10.13
CA ASP A 21 9.20 -8.94 -10.34
C ASP A 21 7.83 -8.25 -10.28
N LYS A 22 6.82 -8.85 -10.93
CA LYS A 22 5.43 -8.36 -10.90
C LYS A 22 4.82 -8.46 -9.50
N ALA A 23 5.09 -9.54 -8.79
CA ALA A 23 4.64 -9.72 -7.41
C ALA A 23 5.28 -8.66 -6.50
N MET A 24 6.59 -8.45 -6.58
CA MET A 24 7.31 -7.40 -5.84
C MET A 24 6.72 -6.01 -6.11
N MET A 25 6.41 -5.70 -7.37
CA MET A 25 5.79 -4.43 -7.75
C MET A 25 4.41 -4.22 -7.12
N THR A 26 3.64 -5.30 -6.96
CA THR A 26 2.33 -5.24 -6.28
C THR A 26 2.50 -4.88 -4.79
N PHE A 27 3.52 -5.43 -4.13
CA PHE A 27 3.85 -5.09 -2.75
C PHE A 27 4.37 -3.66 -2.60
N TYR A 28 5.16 -3.16 -3.57
CA TYR A 28 5.54 -1.74 -3.59
C TYR A 28 4.32 -0.83 -3.70
N ASN A 29 3.36 -1.18 -4.56
CA ASN A 29 2.14 -0.39 -4.75
C ASN A 29 1.19 -0.44 -3.54
N SER A 30 1.24 -1.49 -2.72
CA SER A 30 0.47 -1.58 -1.47
C SER A 30 1.16 -0.91 -0.28
N GLY A 31 2.30 -0.26 -0.50
CA GLY A 31 2.99 0.55 0.51
C GLY A 31 4.05 -0.19 1.31
N TYR A 32 4.40 -1.42 0.93
CA TYR A 32 5.51 -2.12 1.59
C TYR A 32 6.85 -1.48 1.21
N PRO A 33 7.78 -1.36 2.17
CA PRO A 33 9.06 -0.72 1.93
C PRO A 33 9.93 -1.59 1.02
N LYS A 34 10.63 -0.93 0.10
CA LYS A 34 11.39 -1.61 -0.96
C LYS A 34 12.36 -2.67 -0.43
N ALA A 35 13.10 -2.31 0.61
CA ALA A 35 14.10 -3.17 1.23
C ALA A 35 13.50 -4.47 1.79
N GLU A 36 12.33 -4.42 2.44
CA GLU A 36 11.70 -5.62 3.02
C GLU A 36 11.21 -6.59 1.94
N VAL A 37 10.64 -6.06 0.86
CA VAL A 37 10.17 -6.90 -0.25
C VAL A 37 11.35 -7.56 -0.97
N GLU A 38 12.46 -6.84 -1.16
CA GLU A 38 13.69 -7.40 -1.75
C GLU A 38 14.33 -8.45 -0.85
N GLU A 39 14.37 -8.22 0.47
CA GLU A 39 14.86 -9.18 1.46
C GLU A 39 14.01 -10.45 1.47
N ALA A 40 12.68 -10.32 1.52
CA ALA A 40 11.74 -11.43 1.43
C ALA A 40 11.88 -12.22 0.11
N ALA A 41 12.04 -11.54 -1.02
CA ALA A 41 12.27 -12.16 -2.32
C ALA A 41 13.61 -12.92 -2.39
N SER A 42 14.66 -12.36 -1.77
CA SER A 42 15.98 -12.99 -1.67
C SER A 42 15.92 -14.25 -0.81
N GLU A 43 15.21 -14.20 0.31
CA GLU A 43 15.01 -15.34 1.18
C GLU A 43 14.18 -16.44 0.49
N LEU A 44 13.12 -16.07 -0.24
CA LEU A 44 12.33 -17.02 -1.02
C LEU A 44 13.16 -17.76 -2.08
N LYS A 45 14.07 -17.05 -2.77
CA LYS A 45 15.04 -17.64 -3.71
C LYS A 45 16.04 -18.57 -3.02
N SER A 46 16.41 -18.27 -1.78
CA SER A 46 17.35 -19.05 -0.99
C SER A 46 16.72 -20.34 -0.45
N GLN A 47 15.43 -20.29 -0.09
CA GLN A 47 14.68 -21.43 0.44
C GLN A 47 14.16 -22.37 -0.65
N SER A 48 13.92 -21.87 -1.86
CA SER A 48 13.46 -22.70 -2.97
C SER A 48 14.55 -22.80 -4.03
N PRO A 49 15.27 -23.94 -4.15
CA PRO A 49 16.12 -24.22 -5.30
C PRO A 49 15.24 -24.49 -6.52
N ILE A 50 14.57 -23.45 -7.02
CA ILE A 50 13.78 -23.51 -8.24
C ILE A 50 14.79 -23.39 -9.37
N ALA A 51 15.07 -24.53 -10.02
CA ALA A 51 15.75 -24.58 -11.30
C ALA A 51 15.14 -23.51 -12.23
N PRO A 52 15.95 -22.76 -13.00
CA PRO A 52 15.46 -21.66 -13.82
C PRO A 52 14.40 -22.17 -14.81
N VAL A 53 13.13 -21.94 -14.49
CA VAL A 53 12.03 -22.23 -15.39
C VAL A 53 12.04 -21.11 -16.42
N MET A 54 12.58 -21.43 -17.59
CA MET A 54 12.58 -20.55 -18.74
C MET A 54 11.16 -20.02 -19.00
N PRO A 55 10.99 -18.75 -19.40
CA PRO A 55 9.69 -18.21 -19.73
C PRO A 55 9.10 -19.03 -20.89
N VAL A 56 8.11 -19.86 -20.59
CA VAL A 56 7.28 -20.50 -21.60
C VAL A 56 6.48 -19.37 -22.23
N SER A 57 6.90 -18.97 -23.43
CA SER A 57 6.11 -18.17 -24.35
C SER A 57 4.84 -18.94 -24.71
N MET A 58 3.82 -18.86 -23.86
CA MET A 58 2.50 -19.39 -24.15
C MET A 58 1.63 -18.25 -24.65
N GLY A 59 1.64 -18.07 -25.97
CA GLY A 59 0.58 -17.37 -26.66
C GLY A 59 -0.72 -18.15 -26.48
N ALA A 60 -1.64 -17.59 -25.70
CA ALA A 60 -3.09 -17.74 -25.84
C ALA A 60 -3.76 -16.69 -24.95
N PRO A 61 -4.69 -15.87 -25.47
CA PRO A 61 -5.45 -14.94 -24.65
C PRO A 61 -6.41 -15.74 -23.76
N VAL A 62 -6.12 -15.84 -22.48
CA VAL A 62 -7.10 -16.30 -21.49
C VAL A 62 -8.12 -15.18 -21.35
N GLN A 63 -9.28 -15.37 -21.96
CA GLN A 63 -10.47 -14.58 -21.70
C GLN A 63 -10.75 -14.62 -20.21
N GLN A 64 -10.58 -13.47 -19.55
CA GLN A 64 -11.02 -13.24 -18.19
C GLN A 64 -12.56 -13.29 -18.21
N PRO A 65 -13.22 -14.22 -17.50
CA PRO A 65 -14.65 -14.14 -17.29
C PRO A 65 -14.89 -12.90 -16.42
N ALA A 66 -15.39 -11.84 -17.04
CA ALA A 66 -16.00 -10.74 -16.32
C ALA A 66 -17.07 -11.36 -15.42
N SER A 67 -16.85 -11.32 -14.11
CA SER A 67 -17.89 -11.56 -13.13
C SER A 67 -18.60 -10.22 -12.95
N PRO A 68 -19.81 -10.03 -13.50
CA PRO A 68 -20.60 -8.85 -13.17
C PRO A 68 -21.03 -8.97 -11.71
N PHE A 69 -20.63 -7.99 -10.90
CA PHE A 69 -21.26 -7.77 -9.61
C PHE A 69 -22.77 -7.55 -9.83
N PRO A 70 -23.64 -8.19 -9.03
CA PRO A 70 -25.07 -7.91 -9.06
C PRO A 70 -25.33 -6.52 -8.47
N SER A 71 -25.57 -5.54 -9.33
CA SER A 71 -26.24 -4.30 -8.96
C SER A 71 -27.69 -4.61 -8.60
N THR A 72 -28.02 -4.44 -7.33
CA THR A 72 -29.38 -4.43 -6.80
C THR A 72 -30.24 -3.31 -7.39
N PRO A 73 -31.58 -3.45 -7.35
CA PRO A 73 -32.49 -2.96 -8.37
C PRO A 73 -33.02 -1.55 -8.10
N HIS A 74 -33.11 -0.73 -9.15
CA HIS A 74 -34.08 0.36 -9.23
C HIS A 74 -34.89 0.22 -10.53
N SER A 75 -36.14 -0.16 -10.36
CA SER A 75 -37.25 -0.06 -11.31
C SER A 75 -37.36 1.41 -11.80
N GLN A 76 -37.93 1.80 -12.94
CA GLN A 76 -38.96 1.22 -13.78
C GLN A 76 -39.20 2.19 -14.98
N PHE A 77 -39.76 1.65 -16.07
CA PHE A 77 -40.58 2.30 -17.11
C PHE A 77 -40.03 2.51 -18.54
N SER A 78 -40.57 1.63 -19.41
CA SER A 78 -41.20 1.87 -20.73
C SER A 78 -40.30 1.96 -21.98
N GLN A 79 -40.33 0.90 -22.80
CA GLN A 79 -41.05 0.78 -24.11
C GLN A 79 -40.35 1.61 -25.23
N VAL A 80 -40.01 1.08 -26.40
CA VAL A 80 -40.88 0.46 -27.42
C VAL A 80 -40.01 -0.38 -28.37
N ALA A 81 -40.55 -1.51 -28.82
CA ALA A 81 -40.00 -2.39 -29.85
C ALA A 81 -40.04 -1.76 -31.25
N GLN A 82 -38.92 -1.84 -31.98
CA GLN A 82 -38.92 -1.82 -33.45
C GLN A 82 -37.91 -2.86 -33.98
N SER A 83 -38.43 -3.71 -34.86
CA SER A 83 -37.73 -4.78 -35.59
C SER A 83 -37.20 -4.26 -36.94
N PRO A 84 -36.60 -5.11 -37.80
CA PRO A 84 -35.22 -4.98 -38.29
C PRO A 84 -35.09 -4.35 -39.68
N THR A 85 -33.98 -3.67 -39.94
CA THR A 85 -33.51 -3.39 -41.30
C THR A 85 -32.04 -3.77 -41.40
N ALA A 86 -31.77 -4.85 -42.13
CA ALA A 86 -30.45 -5.23 -42.57
C ALA A 86 -29.91 -4.17 -43.53
N ALA A 87 -28.75 -3.60 -43.20
CA ALA A 87 -27.96 -2.74 -44.06
C ALA A 87 -26.50 -3.24 -44.06
N PRO A 88 -25.79 -3.10 -45.19
CA PRO A 88 -24.63 -3.91 -45.54
C PRO A 88 -23.38 -3.60 -44.71
N ILE A 89 -22.59 -4.66 -44.53
CA ILE A 89 -21.32 -4.73 -43.83
C ILE A 89 -20.29 -3.78 -44.50
N PRO A 90 -19.76 -2.76 -43.80
CA PRO A 90 -18.57 -2.05 -44.26
C PRO A 90 -17.33 -2.89 -43.92
N VAL A 91 -16.64 -3.36 -44.95
CA VAL A 91 -15.29 -3.93 -44.84
C VAL A 91 -14.32 -2.77 -44.59
N ALA A 92 -14.08 -2.45 -43.32
CA ALA A 92 -13.08 -1.47 -42.93
C ALA A 92 -11.76 -2.18 -42.64
N SER A 93 -10.77 -1.92 -43.49
CA SER A 93 -9.37 -2.33 -43.34
C SER A 93 -8.83 -1.92 -41.96
N SER A 94 -8.46 -2.92 -41.16
CA SER A 94 -7.76 -2.75 -39.90
C SER A 94 -6.26 -2.55 -40.16
N ALA A 95 -5.85 -1.29 -40.33
CA ALA A 95 -4.45 -0.93 -40.08
C ALA A 95 -4.21 -0.94 -38.56
N PRO A 96 -3.13 -1.55 -38.05
CA PRO A 96 -2.82 -1.53 -36.62
C PRO A 96 -2.48 -0.11 -36.20
N VAL A 97 -3.38 0.49 -35.41
CA VAL A 97 -3.11 1.73 -34.68
C VAL A 97 -2.06 1.40 -33.64
N TYR A 98 -0.82 1.86 -33.88
CA TYR A 98 0.20 1.92 -32.84
C TYR A 98 -0.29 2.90 -31.78
N GLN A 99 -0.92 2.37 -30.72
CA GLN A 99 -1.19 3.11 -29.51
C GLN A 99 0.16 3.49 -28.91
N SER A 100 0.52 4.77 -29.06
CA SER A 100 1.60 5.40 -28.32
C SER A 100 1.23 5.32 -26.84
N PHE A 101 1.89 4.42 -26.12
CA PHE A 101 1.80 4.38 -24.67
C PHE A 101 2.25 5.74 -24.14
N PRO A 102 1.46 6.39 -23.27
CA PRO A 102 1.87 7.64 -22.65
C PRO A 102 3.19 7.41 -21.89
N PRO A 103 4.11 8.40 -21.91
CA PRO A 103 5.37 8.28 -21.18
C PRO A 103 5.07 7.99 -19.72
N LEU A 104 5.60 6.87 -19.23
CA LEU A 104 5.58 6.48 -17.83
C LEU A 104 6.18 7.64 -17.03
N GLN A 105 5.33 8.36 -16.31
CA GLN A 105 5.80 9.35 -15.35
C GLN A 105 6.67 8.61 -14.34
N PRO A 106 7.82 9.17 -13.93
CA PRO A 106 8.64 8.61 -12.87
C PRO A 106 7.84 8.68 -11.56
N TYR A 107 7.08 7.62 -11.29
CA TYR A 107 6.35 7.44 -10.06
C TYR A 107 7.33 6.95 -9.01
N GLY A 108 7.47 7.74 -7.95
CA GLY A 108 8.21 7.31 -6.76
C GLY A 108 9.45 8.14 -6.45
N VAL A 109 9.28 9.44 -6.25
CA VAL A 109 9.97 10.06 -5.12
C VAL A 109 9.03 9.88 -3.94
N GLY A 110 8.97 8.64 -3.43
CA GLY A 110 8.30 8.36 -2.16
C GLY A 110 8.91 9.28 -1.12
N ALA A 111 8.07 10.11 -0.51
CA ALA A 111 8.46 10.87 0.66
C ALA A 111 9.06 9.85 1.63
N ARG A 112 10.38 9.93 1.84
CA ARG A 112 11.06 9.18 2.89
C ARG A 112 10.41 9.60 4.19
N GLU A 113 9.45 8.81 4.66
CA GLU A 113 8.90 8.99 5.99
C GLU A 113 10.07 8.75 6.94
N SER A 114 10.58 9.85 7.52
CA SER A 114 11.87 9.83 8.19
C SER A 114 11.76 8.91 9.41
N GLU A 115 12.52 7.83 9.41
CA GLU A 115 12.67 6.89 10.54
C GLU A 115 13.12 7.61 11.84
N THR A 116 13.56 8.86 11.73
CA THR A 116 13.88 9.75 12.85
C THR A 116 12.66 10.25 13.62
N THR A 117 11.46 10.29 13.03
CA THR A 117 10.27 10.87 13.68
C THR A 117 9.87 10.08 14.93
N GLY A 118 9.92 8.75 14.89
CA GLY A 118 9.58 7.91 16.04
C GLY A 118 10.54 8.11 17.23
N LYS A 119 11.85 8.21 16.95
CA LYS A 119 12.88 8.42 17.99
C LYS A 119 12.76 9.81 18.62
N ILE A 120 12.44 10.83 17.83
CA ILE A 120 12.24 12.20 18.33
C ILE A 120 11.02 12.27 19.26
N ILE A 121 9.90 11.62 18.90
CA ILE A 121 8.70 11.61 19.74
C ILE A 121 8.99 10.96 21.11
N ILE A 122 9.73 9.85 21.13
CA ILE A 122 10.10 9.17 22.39
C ILE A 122 10.99 10.06 23.26
N VAL A 123 12.00 10.72 22.68
CA VAL A 123 12.89 11.63 23.43
C VAL A 123 12.12 12.82 23.98
N LEU A 124 11.22 13.40 23.18
CA LEU A 124 10.36 14.50 23.61
C LEU A 124 9.45 14.09 24.77
N LEU A 125 8.81 12.91 24.68
CA LEU A 125 7.94 12.39 25.73
C LEU A 125 8.72 12.13 27.04
N ALA A 126 9.92 11.54 26.95
CA ALA A 126 10.78 11.31 28.10
C ALA A 126 11.21 12.63 28.79
N MET A 127 11.53 13.66 28.00
CA MET A 127 11.90 14.97 28.52
C MET A 127 10.74 15.65 29.26
N VAL A 128 9.52 15.58 28.72
CA VAL A 128 8.31 16.09 29.38
C VAL A 128 8.04 15.34 30.69
N LEU A 129 8.22 14.02 30.70
CA LEU A 129 8.00 13.20 31.89
C LEU A 129 8.96 13.57 33.02
N ILE A 130 10.25 13.76 32.71
CA ILE A 130 11.26 14.20 33.69
C ILE A 130 10.93 15.60 34.23
N LEU A 131 10.50 16.52 33.36
CA LEU A 131 10.15 17.88 33.76
C LEU A 131 8.94 17.86 34.71
N LEU A 132 7.90 17.09 34.38
CA LEU A 132 6.75 16.91 35.28
C LEU A 132 7.17 16.33 36.63
N PHE A 133 7.96 15.27 36.62
CA PHE A 133 8.39 14.63 37.87
C PHE A 133 9.26 15.56 38.73
N GLY A 134 10.18 16.30 38.10
CA GLY A 134 10.97 17.34 38.76
C GLY A 134 10.11 18.47 39.33
N PHE A 135 9.07 18.88 38.61
CA PHE A 135 8.12 19.88 39.11
C PHE A 135 7.32 19.38 40.32
N LEU A 136 6.85 18.13 40.30
CA LEU A 136 6.19 17.52 41.46
C LEU A 136 7.13 17.44 42.68
N LEU A 137 8.37 17.02 42.48
CA LEU A 137 9.40 17.00 43.52
C LEU A 137 9.66 18.39 44.07
N SER A 138 9.74 19.40 43.21
CA SER A 138 9.91 20.80 43.60
C SER A 138 8.75 21.25 44.49
N ILE A 139 7.50 21.01 44.11
CA ILE A 139 6.33 21.33 44.96
C ILE A 139 6.45 20.66 46.34
N PHE A 140 6.92 19.42 46.39
CA PHE A 140 7.05 18.68 47.64
C PHE A 140 8.11 19.29 48.56
N VAL A 141 9.28 19.64 48.00
CA VAL A 141 10.38 20.28 48.76
C VAL A 141 10.01 21.70 49.20
N PHE A 142 9.35 22.46 48.33
CA PHE A 142 8.96 23.85 48.60
C PHE A 142 7.58 23.98 49.26
N ARG A 143 6.96 22.87 49.70
CA ARG A 143 5.59 22.87 50.25
C ARG A 143 5.39 23.91 51.36
N GLY A 144 6.39 24.10 52.22
CA GLY A 144 6.36 25.10 53.30
C GLY A 144 6.33 26.54 52.77
N GLN A 145 7.24 26.88 51.86
CA GLN A 145 7.32 28.22 51.26
C GLN A 145 6.08 28.53 50.40
N LEU A 146 5.53 27.52 49.70
CA LEU A 146 4.29 27.65 48.93
C LEU A 146 3.11 28.00 49.83
N SER A 147 2.98 27.35 51.00
CA SER A 147 1.90 27.67 51.93
C SER A 147 2.01 29.07 52.53
N GLU A 148 3.23 29.54 52.83
CA GLU A 148 3.45 30.90 53.31
C GLU A 148 3.17 31.94 52.22
N PHE A 149 3.62 31.69 50.99
CA PHE A 149 3.36 32.56 49.84
C PHE A 149 1.86 32.67 49.54
N LEU A 150 1.13 31.55 49.52
CA LEU A 150 -0.32 31.53 49.30
C LEU A 150 -1.07 32.27 50.41
N THR A 151 -0.65 32.08 51.66
CA THR A 151 -1.25 32.78 52.81
C THR A 151 -0.96 34.29 52.74
N GLY A 152 0.22 34.68 52.26
CA GLY A 152 0.57 36.08 52.02
C GLY A 152 -0.15 36.71 50.83
N LEU A 153 -0.51 35.92 49.81
CA LEU A 153 -1.27 36.39 48.63
C LEU A 153 -2.76 36.59 48.93
N LEU A 154 -3.32 35.79 49.85
CA LEU A 154 -4.73 35.80 50.23
C LEU A 154 -5.06 36.81 51.35
N ARG A 155 -4.06 37.47 51.90
CA ARG A 155 -4.19 38.46 52.97
C ARG A 155 -4.04 39.87 52.42
#